data_AF-A0A1S3PW46-F1
#
_entry.id   AF-A0A1S3PW46-F1
#
_cell.length_a   1.000
_cell.length_b   1.000
_cell.length_c   1.000
_cell.angle_alpha   90.00
_cell.angle_beta   90.00
_cell.angle_gamma   90.00
#
_symmetry.space_group_name_H-M   'P 1'
#
loop_
_entity.id
_entity.type
_entity.pdbx_description
1 polymer ?
#
loop_
_entity_poly.entity_id
_entity_poly.type
_entity_poly.pdbx_seq_one_letter_code
_entity_poly.pdbx_strand_id
1 'polypeptide(L)'
;VRVNYCYTKFESSRCLAPKPLNTTKGDCCCSAMPGQGWGDPCEICPGKNEDTNECDLGNPCGNGTCTNVIGAFECACDEGFEPGPMMSCEDVNECSQNPLLCAFRCVNVIGSYECKCPTGYVLREDKRMCKDQNECEDGLDDCESRGMRCKNLIGTYMCICNPGYTRAPNGESCIDLNECSAKPGICENGRCENTVGSYRCRCDQGFSANPTQTECIDNRQGLCFTEVLTTLCQMQSSSRNSVTKSECCCDGGRGWGSNCELCPLPGTTHYKKMCPLGPGYTTDGKDIDECRVMGNLCVNGQCVNSLGSYSCVCKTGYTTDITGTLCVDMDECVQAPKPCNFICKNTEGSYLCSCPRGYILQEDGKSCRGETHRHTQQHT
;
A
#
# COMPACT_ATOMS: atom_id res chain seq x y z
N VAL A 1 -14.30 -58.04 50.55
CA VAL A 1 -13.16 -57.53 51.35
C VAL A 1 -12.74 -58.63 52.32
N ARG A 2 -11.46 -59.01 52.37
CA ARG A 2 -10.97 -60.06 53.29
C ARG A 2 -11.03 -59.51 54.72
N VAL A 3 -11.70 -60.23 55.62
CA VAL A 3 -11.88 -59.84 57.03
C VAL A 3 -11.26 -60.94 57.88
N ASN A 4 -10.39 -60.57 58.82
CA ASN A 4 -9.66 -61.54 59.65
C ASN A 4 -9.31 -60.93 61.02
N TYR A 5 -8.70 -61.74 61.89
CA TYR A 5 -8.30 -61.32 63.23
C TYR A 5 -7.25 -60.20 63.17
N CYS A 6 -7.46 -59.16 63.97
CA CYS A 6 -6.48 -58.10 64.19
C CYS A 6 -5.78 -58.33 65.52
N TYR A 7 -4.45 -58.26 65.56
CA TYR A 7 -3.65 -58.57 66.73
C TYR A 7 -2.96 -57.31 67.25
N THR A 8 -3.03 -57.08 68.56
CA THR A 8 -2.43 -55.88 69.17
C THR A 8 -0.98 -56.04 69.56
N LYS A 9 -0.45 -57.28 69.58
CA LYS A 9 0.94 -57.58 69.92
C LYS A 9 1.55 -58.55 68.91
N PHE A 10 2.77 -58.28 68.46
CA PHE A 10 3.57 -59.21 67.66
C PHE A 10 4.87 -59.50 68.39
N GLU A 11 5.11 -60.78 68.72
CA GLU A 11 6.30 -61.20 69.49
C GLU A 11 6.76 -62.58 69.02
N SER A 12 8.06 -62.76 68.83
CA SER A 12 8.67 -64.05 68.41
C SER A 12 8.00 -64.69 67.18
N SER A 13 7.76 -63.88 66.15
CA SER A 13 7.14 -64.29 64.87
C SER A 13 5.70 -64.80 64.99
N ARG A 14 4.99 -64.45 66.07
CA ARG A 14 3.59 -64.82 66.30
C ARG A 14 2.75 -63.59 66.65
N CYS A 15 1.59 -63.53 66.01
CA CYS A 15 0.52 -62.60 66.35
C CYS A 15 -0.14 -63.02 67.67
N LEU A 16 -0.15 -62.13 68.66
CA LEU A 16 -0.69 -62.32 69.99
C LEU A 16 -1.77 -61.27 70.30
N ALA A 17 -2.67 -61.60 71.23
CA ALA A 17 -3.78 -60.75 71.66
C ALA A 17 -4.72 -60.32 70.50
N PRO A 18 -5.55 -61.25 69.97
CA PRO A 18 -6.55 -60.92 68.96
C PRO A 18 -7.63 -59.98 69.53
N LYS A 19 -8.02 -58.97 68.74
CA LYS A 19 -9.19 -58.12 69.01
C LYS A 19 -10.48 -58.94 68.83
N PRO A 20 -11.55 -58.60 69.57
CA PRO A 20 -12.79 -59.38 69.62
C PRO A 20 -13.59 -59.37 68.30
N LEU A 21 -13.30 -58.45 67.37
CA LEU A 21 -14.00 -58.33 66.11
C LEU A 21 -13.05 -58.58 64.93
N ASN A 22 -13.51 -59.38 63.97
CA ASN A 22 -12.84 -59.55 62.69
C ASN A 22 -12.96 -58.23 61.93
N THR A 23 -11.85 -57.77 61.35
CA THR A 23 -11.77 -56.49 60.67
C THR A 23 -10.96 -56.59 59.39
N THR A 24 -11.01 -55.58 58.53
CA THR A 24 -10.17 -55.53 57.31
C THR A 24 -8.72 -55.20 57.69
N LYS A 25 -7.76 -55.50 56.81
CA LYS A 25 -6.34 -55.18 57.05
C LYS A 25 -6.13 -53.67 57.27
N GLY A 26 -6.82 -52.83 56.49
CA GLY A 26 -6.79 -51.38 56.63
C GLY A 26 -7.33 -50.92 57.98
N ASP A 27 -8.49 -51.43 58.39
CA ASP A 27 -9.07 -51.08 59.70
C ASP A 27 -8.21 -51.57 60.88
N CYS A 28 -7.53 -52.71 60.72
CA CYS A 28 -6.61 -53.21 61.74
C CYS A 28 -5.37 -52.33 61.88
N CYS A 29 -4.71 -52.02 60.77
CA CYS A 29 -3.40 -51.34 60.76
C CYS A 29 -3.50 -49.80 60.77
N CYS A 30 -4.63 -49.22 60.37
CA CYS A 30 -4.83 -47.77 60.23
C CYS A 30 -5.90 -47.19 61.18
N SER A 31 -6.40 -47.97 62.15
CA SER A 31 -7.32 -47.45 63.19
C SER A 31 -6.61 -46.62 64.26
N ALA A 32 -7.37 -45.84 65.04
CA ALA A 32 -6.85 -45.00 66.13
C ALA A 32 -6.00 -45.77 67.17
N MET A 33 -6.21 -47.08 67.31
CA MET A 33 -5.33 -48.00 68.03
C MET A 33 -4.88 -49.10 67.06
N PRO A 34 -3.82 -48.88 66.27
CA PRO A 34 -3.40 -49.81 65.24
C PRO A 34 -2.92 -51.14 65.86
N GLY A 35 -3.33 -52.25 65.25
CA GLY A 35 -2.77 -53.57 65.54
C GLY A 35 -1.33 -53.68 65.05
N GLN A 36 -0.57 -54.61 65.62
CA GLN A 36 0.79 -54.94 65.16
C GLN A 36 0.79 -56.06 64.10
N GLY A 37 -0.31 -56.78 63.93
CA GLY A 37 -0.45 -57.77 62.86
C GLY A 37 -1.90 -58.13 62.55
N TRP A 38 -2.14 -58.74 61.39
CA TRP A 38 -3.47 -59.04 60.86
C TRP A 38 -3.49 -60.38 60.10
N GLY A 39 -4.50 -61.20 60.38
CA GLY A 39 -4.77 -62.46 59.68
C GLY A 39 -4.04 -63.70 60.20
N ASP A 40 -4.37 -64.85 59.60
CA ASP A 40 -3.73 -66.15 59.83
C ASP A 40 -3.46 -66.79 58.44
N PRO A 41 -2.20 -66.91 57.98
CA PRO A 41 -0.96 -66.55 58.66
C PRO A 41 -0.81 -65.05 58.95
N CYS A 42 -0.16 -64.72 60.05
CA CYS A 42 0.00 -63.37 60.59
C CYS A 42 0.82 -62.45 59.68
N GLU A 43 0.18 -61.41 59.13
CA GLU A 43 0.82 -60.34 58.36
C GLU A 43 1.07 -59.14 59.27
N ILE A 44 2.33 -58.70 59.42
CA ILE A 44 2.67 -57.55 60.28
C ILE A 44 2.07 -56.27 59.70
N CYS A 45 1.49 -55.43 60.56
CA CYS A 45 1.04 -54.10 60.15
C CYS A 45 2.27 -53.18 60.01
N PRO A 46 2.39 -52.40 58.91
CA PRO A 46 3.53 -51.49 58.73
C PRO A 46 3.62 -50.51 59.90
N GLY A 47 4.83 -50.34 60.45
CA GLY A 47 5.07 -49.44 61.55
C GLY A 47 4.79 -47.99 61.13
N LYS A 48 4.29 -47.16 62.06
CA LYS A 48 3.99 -45.73 61.83
C LYS A 48 5.18 -44.89 61.32
N ASN A 49 6.39 -45.45 61.31
CA ASN A 49 7.65 -44.80 60.97
C ASN A 49 8.43 -45.52 59.84
N GLU A 50 7.85 -46.53 59.20
CA GLU A 50 8.52 -47.25 58.10
C GLU A 50 7.86 -46.87 56.79
N ASP A 51 8.44 -45.86 56.15
CA ASP A 51 8.02 -45.30 54.88
C ASP A 51 8.68 -46.08 53.74
N THR A 52 7.88 -46.60 52.80
CA THR A 52 8.41 -47.38 51.67
C THR A 52 8.68 -46.42 50.53
N ASN A 53 9.93 -46.19 50.16
CA ASN A 53 10.24 -45.28 49.04
C ASN A 53 9.74 -45.83 47.70
N GLU A 54 8.59 -45.33 47.23
CA GLU A 54 8.00 -45.76 45.96
C GLU A 54 8.82 -45.35 44.74
N CYS A 55 9.69 -44.33 44.87
CA CYS A 55 10.59 -43.89 43.81
C CYS A 55 11.74 -44.88 43.56
N ASP A 56 12.08 -45.73 44.54
CA ASP A 56 13.12 -46.77 44.39
C ASP A 56 12.55 -48.08 43.82
N LEU A 57 11.22 -48.24 43.85
CA LEU A 57 10.50 -49.42 43.33
C LEU A 57 10.29 -49.38 41.81
N GLY A 58 10.44 -48.21 41.16
CA GLY A 58 10.29 -48.05 39.71
C GLY A 58 10.13 -46.59 39.29
N ASN A 59 9.49 -46.36 38.12
CA ASN A 59 9.06 -45.02 37.70
C ASN A 59 7.53 -44.89 37.85
N PRO A 60 7.02 -44.57 39.07
CA PRO A 60 5.59 -44.43 39.31
C PRO A 60 4.99 -43.16 38.67
N CYS A 61 5.80 -42.12 38.46
CA CYS A 61 5.33 -40.84 37.90
C CYS A 61 5.24 -40.83 36.37
N GLY A 62 6.00 -41.69 35.68
CA GLY A 62 6.05 -41.72 34.22
C GLY A 62 6.86 -40.53 33.66
N ASN A 63 6.15 -39.51 33.17
CA ASN A 63 6.72 -38.29 32.56
C ASN A 63 6.82 -37.14 33.58
N GLY A 64 7.53 -37.43 34.68
CA GLY A 64 7.72 -36.50 35.78
C GLY A 64 8.72 -37.03 36.81
N THR A 65 9.13 -36.17 37.73
CA THR A 65 10.12 -36.48 38.77
C THR A 65 9.43 -36.94 40.05
N CYS A 66 9.83 -38.10 40.58
CA CYS A 66 9.30 -38.67 41.82
C CYS A 66 10.04 -38.12 43.05
N THR A 67 9.28 -37.73 44.07
CA THR A 67 9.78 -37.36 45.39
C THR A 67 9.06 -38.15 46.48
N ASN A 68 9.81 -38.74 47.40
CA ASN A 68 9.26 -39.58 48.45
C ASN A 68 8.82 -38.72 49.65
N VAL A 69 7.60 -38.95 50.16
CA VAL A 69 7.05 -38.23 51.33
C VAL A 69 6.52 -39.24 52.34
N ILE A 70 6.42 -38.87 53.62
CA ILE A 70 6.05 -39.86 54.65
C ILE A 70 4.62 -40.36 54.43
N GLY A 71 4.49 -41.64 54.05
CA GLY A 71 3.24 -42.35 53.79
C GLY A 71 2.72 -42.27 52.35
N ALA A 72 3.45 -41.63 51.42
CA ALA A 72 3.09 -41.50 50.00
C ALA A 72 4.27 -41.04 49.12
N PHE A 73 4.03 -40.79 47.84
CA PHE A 73 4.97 -40.11 46.96
C PHE A 73 4.31 -38.93 46.26
N GLU A 74 5.09 -37.91 45.92
CA GLU A 74 4.67 -36.74 45.14
C GLU A 74 5.40 -36.72 43.81
N CYS A 75 4.65 -36.52 42.72
CA CYS A 75 5.19 -36.40 41.37
C CYS A 75 5.18 -34.95 40.91
N ALA A 76 6.35 -34.43 40.58
CA ALA A 76 6.50 -33.16 39.86
C ALA A 76 6.48 -33.45 38.36
N CYS A 77 5.32 -33.22 37.73
CA CYS A 77 5.13 -33.51 36.31
C CYS A 77 5.88 -32.54 35.41
N ASP A 78 6.36 -33.05 34.27
CA ASP A 78 7.01 -32.25 33.23
C ASP A 78 6.01 -31.29 32.56
N GLU A 79 6.51 -30.27 31.86
CA GLU A 79 5.66 -29.30 31.15
C GLU A 79 4.76 -30.03 30.13
N GLY A 80 3.45 -29.74 30.16
CA GLY A 80 2.44 -30.43 29.34
C GLY A 80 1.77 -31.63 30.03
N PHE A 81 2.07 -31.91 31.29
CA PHE A 81 1.47 -33.00 32.07
C PHE A 81 0.82 -32.51 33.37
N GLU A 82 -0.26 -33.15 33.80
CA GLU A 82 -0.94 -32.87 35.06
C GLU A 82 -1.07 -34.12 35.95
N PRO A 83 -1.09 -33.97 37.29
CA PRO A 83 -1.23 -35.10 38.20
C PRO A 83 -2.63 -35.74 38.08
N GLY A 84 -2.68 -37.00 37.65
CA GLY A 84 -3.89 -37.81 37.58
C GLY A 84 -4.34 -38.33 38.96
N PRO A 85 -5.51 -39.01 39.03
CA PRO A 85 -6.11 -39.49 40.28
C PRO A 85 -5.28 -40.56 41.02
N MET A 86 -4.27 -41.14 40.37
CA MET A 86 -3.34 -42.10 40.97
C MET A 86 -1.93 -41.50 41.20
N MET A 87 -1.80 -40.17 41.22
CA MET A 87 -0.50 -39.46 41.33
C MET A 87 0.47 -39.81 40.20
N SER A 88 -0.05 -40.19 39.03
CA SER A 88 0.72 -40.37 37.78
C SER A 88 0.61 -39.14 36.90
N CYS A 89 1.67 -38.77 36.18
CA CYS A 89 1.61 -37.64 35.26
C CYS A 89 0.89 -38.05 33.98
N GLU A 90 -0.28 -37.46 33.76
CA GLU A 90 -1.11 -37.66 32.57
C GLU A 90 -0.98 -36.46 31.63
N ASP A 91 -1.05 -36.73 30.33
CA ASP A 91 -0.92 -35.73 29.29
C ASP A 91 -2.07 -34.70 29.33
N VAL A 92 -1.72 -33.42 29.33
CA VAL A 92 -2.70 -32.33 29.32
C VAL A 92 -3.23 -32.17 27.90
N ASN A 93 -4.54 -32.32 27.72
CA ASN A 93 -5.15 -32.06 26.41
C ASN A 93 -5.42 -30.56 26.21
N GLU A 94 -4.43 -29.81 25.71
CA GLU A 94 -4.54 -28.35 25.56
C GLU A 94 -5.62 -27.96 24.55
N CYS A 95 -5.86 -28.83 23.55
CA CYS A 95 -6.92 -28.64 22.57
C CYS A 95 -8.32 -28.66 23.20
N SER A 96 -8.52 -29.44 24.27
CA SER A 96 -9.79 -29.51 25.01
C SER A 96 -9.92 -28.39 26.04
N GLN A 97 -8.79 -27.96 26.63
CA GLN A 97 -8.77 -26.86 27.59
C GLN A 97 -8.98 -25.49 26.93
N ASN A 98 -8.41 -25.27 25.73
CA ASN A 98 -8.55 -24.00 25.01
C ASN A 98 -8.93 -24.21 23.53
N PRO A 99 -10.23 -24.12 23.19
CA PRO A 99 -10.70 -24.25 21.81
C PRO A 99 -10.15 -23.20 20.83
N LEU A 100 -9.62 -22.07 21.31
CA LEU A 100 -9.09 -20.97 20.48
C LEU A 100 -7.55 -20.99 20.36
N LEU A 101 -6.91 -22.10 20.73
CA LEU A 101 -5.46 -22.23 20.76
C LEU A 101 -4.81 -22.21 19.37
N CYS A 102 -5.50 -22.76 18.37
CA CYS A 102 -5.07 -22.83 16.97
C CYS A 102 -6.06 -22.09 16.06
N ALA A 103 -5.57 -21.52 14.95
CA ALA A 103 -6.43 -20.80 14.01
C ALA A 103 -7.43 -21.70 13.24
N PHE A 104 -7.13 -22.99 13.04
CA PHE A 104 -7.99 -23.90 12.30
C PHE A 104 -8.25 -25.23 13.04
N ARG A 105 -7.24 -26.09 13.17
CA ARG A 105 -7.39 -27.40 13.82
C ARG A 105 -6.27 -27.64 14.83
N CYS A 106 -6.63 -27.98 16.06
CA CYS A 106 -5.70 -28.42 17.10
C CYS A 106 -5.67 -29.95 17.15
N VAL A 107 -4.48 -30.54 17.28
CA VAL A 107 -4.26 -31.97 17.47
C VAL A 107 -3.42 -32.16 18.73
N ASN A 108 -3.95 -32.91 19.70
CA ASN A 108 -3.23 -33.23 20.93
C ASN A 108 -2.13 -34.25 20.64
N VAL A 109 -0.92 -34.00 21.12
CA VAL A 109 0.23 -34.91 21.05
C VAL A 109 0.78 -35.12 22.46
N ILE A 110 1.54 -36.19 22.70
CA ILE A 110 2.04 -36.44 24.05
C ILE A 110 3.03 -35.33 24.44
N GLY A 111 2.73 -34.63 25.54
CA GLY A 111 3.47 -33.50 26.11
C GLY A 111 3.23 -32.15 25.43
N SER A 112 2.37 -32.05 24.42
CA SER A 112 2.08 -30.78 23.75
C SER A 112 0.87 -30.86 22.80
N TYR A 113 0.71 -29.85 21.94
CA TYR A 113 -0.26 -29.84 20.85
C TYR A 113 0.39 -29.38 19.55
N GLU A 114 -0.19 -29.81 18.42
CA GLU A 114 0.18 -29.35 17.08
C GLU A 114 -1.02 -28.72 16.38
N CYS A 115 -0.85 -27.50 15.87
CA CYS A 115 -1.84 -26.85 15.03
C CYS A 115 -1.70 -27.31 13.56
N LYS A 116 -2.82 -27.57 12.88
CA LYS A 116 -2.87 -27.87 11.45
C LYS A 116 -3.64 -26.79 10.71
N CYS A 117 -3.16 -26.43 9.52
CA CYS A 117 -3.81 -25.48 8.62
C CYS A 117 -4.62 -26.21 7.54
N PRO A 118 -5.64 -25.55 6.95
CA PRO A 118 -6.35 -26.09 5.80
C PRO A 118 -5.43 -26.12 4.56
N THR A 119 -5.83 -26.86 3.53
CA THR A 119 -5.10 -26.89 2.25
C THR A 119 -4.93 -25.49 1.67
N GLY A 120 -3.75 -25.18 1.12
CA GLY A 120 -3.40 -23.85 0.61
C GLY A 120 -2.88 -22.89 1.69
N TYR A 121 -2.67 -23.36 2.92
CA TYR A 121 -2.15 -22.55 4.02
C TYR A 121 -1.03 -23.28 4.76
N VAL A 122 -0.06 -22.51 5.25
CA VAL A 122 1.06 -22.99 6.06
C VAL A 122 1.07 -22.27 7.41
N LEU A 123 1.66 -22.90 8.42
CA LEU A 123 1.81 -22.28 9.74
C LEU A 123 2.74 -21.06 9.66
N ARG A 124 2.41 -20.02 10.42
CA ARG A 124 3.30 -18.88 10.70
C ARG A 124 4.37 -19.29 11.72
N GLU A 125 5.32 -18.38 11.95
CA GLU A 125 6.39 -18.53 12.95
C GLU A 125 5.86 -18.86 14.36
N ASP A 126 4.66 -18.38 14.69
CA ASP A 126 4.00 -18.64 15.98
C ASP A 126 3.45 -20.07 16.14
N LYS A 127 3.47 -20.88 15.07
CA LYS A 127 2.90 -22.24 14.99
C LYS A 127 1.43 -22.33 15.42
N ARG A 128 0.70 -21.22 15.48
CA ARG A 128 -0.72 -21.16 15.89
C ARG A 128 -1.60 -20.56 14.82
N MET A 129 -1.07 -19.61 14.05
CA MET A 129 -1.79 -18.94 12.98
C MET A 129 -1.41 -19.52 11.62
N CYS A 130 -2.38 -19.53 10.70
CA CYS A 130 -2.16 -19.93 9.32
C CYS A 130 -1.92 -18.69 8.45
N LYS A 131 -0.95 -18.78 7.55
CA LYS A 131 -0.76 -17.84 6.44
C LYS A 131 -1.04 -18.55 5.12
N ASP A 132 -1.47 -17.78 4.15
CA ASP A 132 -1.59 -18.21 2.76
C ASP A 132 -0.26 -18.78 2.26
N GLN A 133 -0.31 -19.92 1.57
CA GLN A 133 0.85 -20.49 0.90
C GLN A 133 0.92 -19.91 -0.50
N ASN A 134 2.03 -19.23 -0.82
CA ASN A 134 2.17 -18.64 -2.14
C ASN A 134 2.75 -19.66 -3.11
N GLU A 135 1.89 -20.41 -3.80
CA GLU A 135 2.34 -21.50 -4.67
C GLU A 135 3.22 -21.02 -5.83
N CYS A 136 3.07 -19.76 -6.26
CA CYS A 136 3.86 -19.16 -7.33
C CYS A 136 5.28 -18.76 -6.91
N GLU A 137 5.50 -18.41 -5.65
CA GLU A 137 6.85 -18.11 -5.13
C GLU A 137 7.55 -19.37 -4.64
N ASP A 138 6.78 -20.31 -4.09
CA ASP A 138 7.28 -21.58 -3.56
C ASP A 138 7.57 -22.62 -4.66
N GLY A 139 7.17 -22.34 -5.92
CA GLY A 139 7.35 -23.24 -7.07
C GLY A 139 6.50 -24.52 -6.96
N LEU A 140 5.34 -24.42 -6.32
CA LEU A 140 4.39 -25.52 -6.14
C LEU A 140 3.27 -25.53 -7.19
N ASP A 141 3.27 -24.52 -8.07
CA ASP A 141 2.34 -24.44 -9.18
C ASP A 141 2.74 -25.33 -10.37
N ASP A 142 1.75 -25.71 -11.17
CA ASP A 142 1.94 -26.47 -12.42
C ASP A 142 1.84 -25.58 -13.68
N CYS A 143 1.83 -24.26 -13.52
CA CYS A 143 1.50 -23.33 -14.60
C CYS A 143 2.58 -23.26 -15.69
N GLU A 144 3.86 -23.31 -15.30
CA GLU A 144 4.97 -23.25 -16.25
C GLU A 144 4.95 -24.44 -17.21
N SER A 145 4.58 -25.64 -16.73
CA SER A 145 4.45 -26.84 -17.56
C SER A 145 3.39 -26.71 -18.66
N ARG A 146 2.42 -25.82 -18.46
CA ARG A 146 1.32 -25.51 -19.40
C ARG A 146 1.61 -24.26 -20.25
N GLY A 147 2.77 -23.61 -20.09
CA GLY A 147 3.09 -22.35 -20.74
C GLY A 147 2.23 -21.17 -20.26
N MET A 148 1.71 -21.25 -19.04
CA MET A 148 0.88 -20.24 -18.41
C MET A 148 1.65 -19.56 -17.27
N ARG A 149 1.22 -18.36 -16.85
CA ARG A 149 1.78 -17.69 -15.69
C ARG A 149 0.94 -17.97 -14.44
N CYS A 150 1.60 -18.19 -13.31
CA CYS A 150 0.94 -18.37 -12.03
C CYS A 150 0.43 -17.03 -11.46
N LYS A 151 -0.74 -17.07 -10.82
CA LYS A 151 -1.29 -15.99 -10.01
C LYS A 151 -1.78 -16.56 -8.69
N ASN A 152 -1.14 -16.14 -7.61
CA ASN A 152 -1.52 -16.53 -6.26
C ASN A 152 -2.88 -15.92 -5.87
N LEU A 153 -3.70 -16.70 -5.20
CA LEU A 153 -4.97 -16.31 -4.60
C LEU A 153 -5.02 -16.81 -3.15
N ILE A 154 -5.90 -16.23 -2.35
CA ILE A 154 -6.00 -16.65 -0.95
C ILE A 154 -6.56 -18.09 -0.89
N GLY A 155 -5.73 -19.02 -0.41
CA GLY A 155 -5.99 -20.44 -0.25
C GLY A 155 -5.81 -21.30 -1.51
N THR A 156 -5.37 -20.72 -2.64
CA THR A 156 -5.19 -21.44 -3.90
C THR A 156 -4.41 -20.61 -4.92
N TYR A 157 -4.03 -21.20 -6.05
CA TYR A 157 -3.47 -20.46 -7.18
C TYR A 157 -4.30 -20.66 -8.45
N MET A 158 -4.09 -19.79 -9.44
CA MET A 158 -4.59 -20.01 -10.79
C MET A 158 -3.55 -19.74 -11.85
N CYS A 159 -3.55 -20.58 -12.88
CA CYS A 159 -2.78 -20.36 -14.10
C CYS A 159 -3.57 -19.45 -15.05
N ILE A 160 -2.97 -18.35 -15.45
CA ILE A 160 -3.53 -17.40 -16.41
C ILE A 160 -2.64 -17.33 -17.66
N CYS A 161 -3.25 -17.03 -18.80
CA CYS A 161 -2.48 -16.83 -20.03
C CYS A 161 -1.62 -15.57 -19.94
N ASN A 162 -0.54 -15.56 -20.72
CA ASN A 162 0.27 -14.36 -20.89
C ASN A 162 -0.57 -13.23 -21.53
N PRO A 163 -0.22 -11.95 -21.31
CA PRO A 163 -0.87 -10.83 -22.00
C PRO A 163 -0.87 -11.04 -23.52
N GLY A 164 -1.99 -10.73 -24.18
CA GLY A 164 -2.18 -11.00 -25.61
C GLY A 164 -2.70 -12.41 -25.93
N TYR A 165 -2.97 -13.26 -24.93
CA TYR A 165 -3.48 -14.61 -25.12
C TYR A 165 -4.77 -14.85 -24.31
N THR A 166 -5.62 -15.73 -24.81
CA THR A 166 -6.83 -16.20 -24.14
C THR A 166 -6.83 -17.73 -24.01
N ARG A 167 -7.61 -18.28 -23.09
CA ARG A 167 -7.72 -19.74 -22.94
C ARG A 167 -8.39 -20.32 -24.18
N ALA A 168 -7.78 -21.37 -24.72
CA ALA A 168 -8.39 -22.16 -25.76
C ALA A 168 -9.70 -22.81 -25.26
N PRO A 169 -10.64 -23.18 -26.15
CA PRO A 169 -11.92 -23.78 -25.76
C PRO A 169 -11.78 -25.10 -24.99
N ASN A 170 -10.68 -25.82 -25.18
CA ASN A 170 -10.34 -27.03 -24.42
C ASN A 170 -9.78 -26.74 -23.02
N GLY A 171 -9.45 -25.49 -22.69
CA GLY A 171 -9.00 -25.04 -21.37
C GLY A 171 -7.54 -25.33 -21.02
N GLU A 172 -6.81 -26.06 -21.87
CA GLU A 172 -5.46 -26.57 -21.57
C GLU A 172 -4.32 -25.72 -22.14
N SER A 173 -4.61 -24.86 -23.12
CA SER A 173 -3.59 -24.04 -23.79
C SER A 173 -4.03 -22.60 -23.95
N CYS A 174 -3.04 -21.73 -24.17
CA CYS A 174 -3.26 -20.32 -24.48
C CYS A 174 -3.17 -20.12 -25.99
N ILE A 175 -4.21 -19.54 -26.58
CA ILE A 175 -4.24 -19.12 -27.97
C ILE A 175 -4.13 -17.61 -28.05
N ASP A 176 -3.52 -17.14 -29.13
CA ASP A 176 -3.42 -15.73 -29.45
C ASP A 176 -4.81 -15.07 -29.45
N LEU A 177 -4.96 -13.99 -28.68
CA LEU A 177 -6.19 -13.21 -28.64
C LEU A 177 -6.18 -12.24 -29.80
N ASN A 178 -7.01 -12.49 -30.82
CA ASN A 178 -7.12 -11.56 -31.93
C ASN A 178 -7.80 -10.24 -31.49
N GLU A 179 -7.00 -9.24 -31.15
CA GLU A 179 -7.51 -7.98 -30.59
C GLU A 179 -8.30 -7.17 -31.63
N CYS A 180 -7.96 -7.32 -32.92
CA CYS A 180 -8.68 -6.70 -34.02
C CYS A 180 -10.13 -7.20 -34.13
N SER A 181 -10.37 -8.47 -33.76
CA SER A 181 -11.70 -9.08 -33.75
C SER A 181 -12.42 -8.89 -32.41
N ALA A 182 -11.66 -8.96 -31.30
CA ALA A 182 -12.19 -8.81 -29.96
C ALA A 182 -12.64 -7.37 -29.66
N LYS A 183 -11.94 -6.37 -30.21
CA LYS A 183 -12.26 -4.95 -30.04
C LYS A 183 -12.29 -4.24 -31.40
N PRO A 184 -13.45 -4.21 -32.07
CA PRO A 184 -13.63 -3.40 -33.28
C PRO A 184 -13.28 -1.93 -33.02
N GLY A 185 -12.49 -1.32 -33.92
CA GLY A 185 -12.07 0.08 -33.79
C GLY A 185 -10.94 0.32 -32.77
N ILE A 186 -10.19 -0.71 -32.37
CA ILE A 186 -9.03 -0.56 -31.45
C ILE A 186 -7.95 0.39 -32.00
N CYS A 187 -7.73 0.39 -33.32
CA CYS A 187 -6.86 1.34 -34.01
C CYS A 187 -7.70 2.53 -34.50
N GLU A 188 -7.77 3.60 -33.73
CA GLU A 188 -8.36 4.85 -34.21
C GLU A 188 -7.45 5.48 -35.29
N ASN A 189 -8.02 5.85 -36.44
CA ASN A 189 -7.29 6.40 -37.61
C ASN A 189 -6.26 5.43 -38.23
N GLY A 190 -6.60 4.14 -38.27
CA GLY A 190 -5.81 3.12 -38.96
C GLY A 190 -6.49 1.76 -39.08
N ARG A 191 -5.79 0.82 -39.70
CA ARG A 191 -6.19 -0.59 -39.81
C ARG A 191 -5.45 -1.45 -38.79
N CYS A 192 -6.19 -2.26 -38.05
CA CYS A 192 -5.62 -3.24 -37.13
C CYS A 192 -5.06 -4.47 -37.87
N GLU A 193 -3.85 -4.89 -37.50
CA GLU A 193 -3.23 -6.14 -37.90
C GLU A 193 -2.90 -6.99 -36.68
N ASN A 194 -3.45 -8.20 -36.64
CA ASN A 194 -3.16 -9.15 -35.58
C ASN A 194 -1.72 -9.69 -35.70
N THR A 195 -1.00 -9.77 -34.60
CA THR A 195 0.32 -10.39 -34.51
C THR A 195 0.32 -11.43 -33.38
N VAL A 196 1.32 -12.30 -33.30
CA VAL A 196 1.32 -13.30 -32.22
C VAL A 196 1.70 -12.62 -30.89
N GLY A 197 0.78 -12.63 -29.93
CA GLY A 197 0.90 -12.05 -28.60
C GLY A 197 0.60 -10.55 -28.50
N SER A 198 0.16 -9.91 -29.60
CA SER A 198 -0.17 -8.48 -29.65
C SER A 198 -0.88 -8.14 -30.97
N TYR A 199 -1.26 -6.89 -31.17
CA TYR A 199 -1.63 -6.34 -32.47
C TYR A 199 -0.73 -5.15 -32.83
N ARG A 200 -0.80 -4.71 -34.09
CA ARG A 200 -0.24 -3.44 -34.53
C ARG A 200 -1.22 -2.66 -35.39
N CYS A 201 -1.15 -1.35 -35.33
CA CYS A 201 -1.98 -0.45 -36.13
C CYS A 201 -1.18 0.07 -37.33
N ARG A 202 -1.69 -0.21 -38.53
CA ARG A 202 -1.27 0.48 -39.76
C ARG A 202 -2.02 1.78 -39.89
N CYS A 203 -1.35 2.88 -39.60
CA CYS A 203 -1.96 4.20 -39.55
C CYS A 203 -2.29 4.76 -40.93
N ASP A 204 -3.37 5.54 -40.99
CA ASP A 204 -3.78 6.26 -42.19
C ASP A 204 -2.81 7.42 -42.50
N GLN A 205 -2.92 8.00 -43.70
CA GLN A 205 -2.03 9.08 -44.14
C GLN A 205 -2.10 10.30 -43.19
N GLY A 206 -0.94 10.74 -42.70
CA GLY A 206 -0.82 11.86 -41.75
C GLY A 206 -0.76 11.43 -40.28
N PHE A 207 -0.94 10.14 -39.99
CA PHE A 207 -0.78 9.56 -38.67
C PHE A 207 0.48 8.69 -38.61
N SER A 208 1.13 8.61 -37.45
CA SER A 208 2.27 7.73 -37.22
C SER A 208 2.00 6.77 -36.08
N ALA A 209 2.49 5.54 -36.21
CA ALA A 209 2.45 4.58 -35.13
C ALA A 209 3.24 5.10 -33.92
N ASN A 210 2.71 4.91 -32.72
CA ASN A 210 3.43 5.12 -31.47
C ASN A 210 4.61 4.12 -31.35
N PRO A 211 5.53 4.26 -30.37
CA PRO A 211 6.67 3.35 -30.22
C PRO A 211 6.28 1.87 -30.05
N THR A 212 5.11 1.58 -29.47
CA THR A 212 4.58 0.21 -29.31
C THR A 212 3.83 -0.29 -30.55
N GLN A 213 3.65 0.55 -31.57
CA GLN A 213 2.86 0.30 -32.78
C GLN A 213 1.39 -0.06 -32.55
N THR A 214 0.83 0.23 -31.38
CA THR A 214 -0.56 -0.12 -31.00
C THR A 214 -1.53 1.05 -31.13
N GLU A 215 -1.03 2.26 -31.38
CA GLU A 215 -1.86 3.46 -31.52
C GLU A 215 -1.33 4.36 -32.64
N CYS A 216 -2.24 5.09 -33.28
CA CYS A 216 -1.93 6.04 -34.34
C CYS A 216 -1.99 7.47 -33.80
N ILE A 217 -0.83 8.10 -33.70
CA ILE A 217 -0.65 9.47 -33.25
C ILE A 217 -0.86 10.41 -34.43
N ASP A 218 -1.65 11.46 -34.22
CA ASP A 218 -1.90 12.50 -35.23
C ASP A 218 -0.68 13.41 -35.39
N ASN A 219 0.05 13.23 -36.50
CA ASN A 219 1.20 14.05 -36.88
C ASN A 219 0.88 15.04 -37.99
N ARG A 220 -0.41 15.21 -38.33
CA ARG A 220 -0.82 16.25 -39.27
C ARG A 220 -0.37 17.59 -38.70
N GLN A 221 0.05 18.49 -39.59
CA GLN A 221 0.44 19.84 -39.23
C GLN A 221 -0.62 20.83 -39.69
N GLY A 222 -0.94 21.79 -38.85
CA GLY A 222 -1.99 22.77 -39.09
C GLY A 222 -1.80 24.04 -38.27
N LEU A 223 -2.58 25.06 -38.58
CA LEU A 223 -2.58 26.29 -37.79
C LEU A 223 -3.29 26.03 -36.45
N CYS A 224 -2.70 26.52 -35.36
CA CYS A 224 -3.34 26.54 -34.06
C CYS A 224 -4.06 27.88 -33.84
N PHE A 225 -5.22 27.85 -33.19
CA PHE A 225 -6.05 29.03 -32.93
C PHE A 225 -6.38 29.11 -31.43
N THR A 226 -6.10 30.25 -30.80
CA THR A 226 -6.41 30.50 -29.39
C THR A 226 -7.82 31.02 -29.15
N GLU A 227 -8.50 31.48 -30.21
CA GLU A 227 -9.86 32.03 -30.17
C GLU A 227 -10.73 31.38 -31.25
N VAL A 228 -11.90 30.92 -30.82
CA VAL A 228 -12.90 30.29 -31.68
C VAL A 228 -14.25 30.92 -31.38
N LEU A 229 -14.96 31.35 -32.42
CA LEU A 229 -16.34 31.81 -32.33
C LEU A 229 -17.26 30.69 -32.80
N THR A 230 -17.96 30.03 -31.87
CA THR A 230 -18.80 28.85 -32.13
C THR A 230 -17.99 27.69 -32.72
N THR A 231 -18.01 27.48 -34.04
CA THR A 231 -17.24 26.46 -34.77
C THR A 231 -16.26 27.05 -35.78
N LEU A 232 -16.04 28.37 -35.75
CA LEU A 232 -15.17 29.08 -36.68
C LEU A 232 -13.93 29.59 -35.95
N CYS A 233 -12.77 29.22 -36.46
CA CYS A 233 -11.47 29.64 -35.94
C CYS A 233 -11.19 31.07 -36.36
N GLN A 234 -10.81 31.92 -35.40
CA GLN A 234 -10.49 33.31 -35.70
C GLN A 234 -9.08 33.41 -36.29
N MET A 235 -8.99 33.79 -37.57
CA MET A 235 -7.71 33.90 -38.28
C MET A 235 -6.73 34.88 -37.63
N GLN A 236 -7.22 35.90 -36.90
CA GLN A 236 -6.37 36.87 -36.19
C GLN A 236 -5.62 36.26 -35.00
N SER A 237 -6.13 35.15 -34.50
CA SER A 237 -5.60 34.39 -33.35
C SER A 237 -4.78 33.17 -33.80
N SER A 238 -4.50 33.04 -35.11
CA SER A 238 -3.72 31.93 -35.64
C SER A 238 -2.25 32.00 -35.22
N SER A 239 -1.66 30.84 -34.93
CA SER A 239 -0.22 30.67 -34.84
C SER A 239 0.48 31.04 -36.15
N ARG A 240 1.74 31.46 -36.04
CA ARG A 240 2.62 31.75 -37.18
C ARG A 240 3.15 30.46 -37.85
N ASN A 241 3.21 29.37 -37.09
CA ASN A 241 3.80 28.11 -37.53
C ASN A 241 2.73 27.02 -37.63
N SER A 242 2.97 26.06 -38.52
CA SER A 242 2.19 24.82 -38.54
C SER A 242 2.67 23.91 -37.41
N VAL A 243 1.73 23.48 -36.57
CA VAL A 243 1.97 22.67 -35.36
C VAL A 243 1.06 21.45 -35.39
N THR A 244 1.37 20.43 -34.59
CA THR A 244 0.48 19.28 -34.45
C THR A 244 -0.75 19.62 -33.61
N LYS A 245 -1.78 18.77 -33.70
CA LYS A 245 -3.02 18.97 -32.93
C LYS A 245 -2.77 18.92 -31.42
N SER A 246 -1.89 18.02 -30.97
CA SER A 246 -1.51 17.89 -29.57
C SER A 246 -0.68 19.08 -29.08
N GLU A 247 0.25 19.59 -29.88
CA GLU A 247 0.97 20.84 -29.58
C GLU A 247 0.02 22.02 -29.38
N CYS A 248 -1.05 22.11 -30.17
CA CYS A 248 -2.04 23.16 -30.02
C CYS A 248 -2.97 22.98 -28.82
N CYS A 249 -3.58 21.80 -28.69
CA CYS A 249 -4.68 21.59 -27.76
C CYS A 249 -4.24 21.27 -26.32
N CYS A 250 -3.03 20.74 -26.13
CA CYS A 250 -2.50 20.45 -24.78
C CYS A 250 -1.91 21.69 -24.10
N ASP A 251 -1.82 22.82 -24.80
CA ASP A 251 -1.33 24.10 -24.30
C ASP A 251 -2.36 25.23 -24.50
N GLY A 252 -3.62 24.96 -24.17
CA GLY A 252 -4.66 26.00 -24.13
C GLY A 252 -5.18 26.51 -25.48
N GLY A 253 -4.77 25.91 -26.60
CA GLY A 253 -5.40 26.15 -27.91
C GLY A 253 -6.87 25.74 -27.91
N ARG A 254 -7.67 26.41 -28.75
CA ARG A 254 -9.12 26.19 -28.86
C ARG A 254 -9.55 25.52 -30.16
N GLY A 255 -8.77 25.69 -31.23
CA GLY A 255 -9.02 25.06 -32.52
C GLY A 255 -7.73 24.79 -33.27
N TRP A 256 -7.75 23.80 -34.16
CA TRP A 256 -6.56 23.37 -34.89
C TRP A 256 -6.89 22.92 -36.33
N GLY A 257 -5.97 23.21 -37.25
CA GLY A 257 -6.04 22.75 -38.65
C GLY A 257 -6.86 23.65 -39.57
N SER A 258 -6.75 23.42 -40.88
CA SER A 258 -7.43 24.23 -41.91
C SER A 258 -8.96 24.15 -41.84
N ASN A 259 -9.50 23.06 -41.30
CA ASN A 259 -10.93 22.84 -41.13
C ASN A 259 -11.46 23.26 -39.75
N CYS A 260 -10.63 23.89 -38.91
CA CYS A 260 -10.98 24.29 -37.55
C CYS A 260 -11.55 23.15 -36.69
N GLU A 261 -10.75 22.11 -36.46
CA GLU A 261 -11.10 21.05 -35.53
C GLU A 261 -10.98 21.59 -34.09
N LEU A 262 -12.08 21.58 -33.32
CA LEU A 262 -12.07 22.08 -31.95
C LEU A 262 -11.21 21.23 -31.03
N CYS A 263 -10.48 21.89 -30.13
CA CYS A 263 -9.71 21.23 -29.10
C CYS A 263 -10.64 20.64 -28.02
N PRO A 264 -10.33 19.44 -27.49
CA PRO A 264 -11.09 18.88 -26.40
C PRO A 264 -10.98 19.75 -25.14
N LEU A 265 -12.07 19.87 -24.38
CA LEU A 265 -12.06 20.67 -23.16
C LEU A 265 -11.24 20.00 -22.04
N PRO A 266 -10.44 20.77 -21.28
CA PRO A 266 -9.71 20.25 -20.12
C PRO A 266 -10.62 19.50 -19.15
N GLY A 267 -10.17 18.35 -18.67
CA GLY A 267 -10.93 17.48 -17.75
C GLY A 267 -11.80 16.41 -18.43
N THR A 268 -12.03 16.49 -19.74
CA THR A 268 -12.75 15.44 -20.49
C THR A 268 -11.88 14.22 -20.74
N THR A 269 -12.50 13.05 -20.99
CA THR A 269 -11.78 11.82 -21.37
C THR A 269 -10.99 11.99 -22.67
N HIS A 270 -11.53 12.76 -23.62
CA HIS A 270 -10.87 13.08 -24.88
C HIS A 270 -9.60 13.93 -24.66
N TYR A 271 -9.65 14.89 -23.75
CA TYR A 271 -8.47 15.68 -23.38
C TYR A 271 -7.40 14.80 -22.71
N LYS A 272 -7.79 13.95 -21.74
CA LYS A 272 -6.85 13.03 -21.07
C LYS A 272 -6.20 12.04 -22.03
N LYS A 273 -6.92 11.61 -23.07
CA LYS A 273 -6.37 10.72 -24.12
C LYS A 273 -5.37 11.45 -25.00
N MET A 274 -5.64 12.71 -25.36
CA MET A 274 -4.76 13.52 -26.20
C MET A 274 -3.52 14.02 -25.45
N CYS A 275 -3.68 14.39 -24.17
CA CYS A 275 -2.67 14.98 -23.31
C CYS A 275 -2.46 14.10 -22.06
N PRO A 276 -1.85 12.92 -22.21
CA PRO A 276 -1.75 11.92 -21.13
C PRO A 276 -0.88 12.37 -19.95
N LEU A 277 0.14 13.20 -20.20
CA LEU A 277 1.03 13.75 -19.17
C LEU A 277 0.52 15.07 -18.57
N GLY A 278 -0.65 15.55 -19.01
CA GLY A 278 -1.18 16.86 -18.62
C GLY A 278 -0.84 17.97 -19.63
N PRO A 279 -1.07 19.24 -19.26
CA PRO A 279 -0.78 20.38 -20.12
C PRO A 279 0.74 20.55 -20.34
N GLY A 280 1.13 21.20 -21.45
CA GLY A 280 2.54 21.46 -21.78
C GLY A 280 3.28 20.29 -22.44
N TYR A 281 2.63 19.13 -22.61
CA TYR A 281 3.22 17.96 -23.28
C TYR A 281 2.36 17.47 -24.45
N THR A 282 3.02 17.05 -25.51
CA THR A 282 2.39 16.40 -26.67
C THR A 282 1.94 14.98 -26.32
N THR A 283 1.15 14.36 -27.21
CA THR A 283 0.68 12.97 -27.05
C THR A 283 1.82 11.95 -26.94
N ASP A 284 2.96 12.19 -27.59
CA ASP A 284 4.18 11.37 -27.51
C ASP A 284 5.09 11.72 -26.31
N GLY A 285 4.66 12.64 -25.45
CA GLY A 285 5.36 13.02 -24.22
C GLY A 285 6.55 13.96 -24.44
N LYS A 286 6.60 14.67 -25.56
CA LYS A 286 7.57 15.74 -25.79
C LYS A 286 7.05 17.04 -25.20
N ASP A 287 7.98 17.85 -24.75
CA ASP A 287 7.74 19.22 -24.31
C ASP A 287 7.21 20.07 -25.47
N ILE A 288 6.15 20.84 -25.22
CA ILE A 288 5.58 21.75 -26.20
C ILE A 288 6.35 23.07 -26.10
N ASP A 289 7.04 23.47 -27.16
CA ASP A 289 7.64 24.82 -27.23
C ASP A 289 6.53 25.86 -27.46
N GLU A 290 5.97 26.39 -26.37
CA GLU A 290 4.83 27.30 -26.42
C GLU A 290 5.21 28.59 -27.16
N CYS A 291 6.46 29.04 -27.04
CA CYS A 291 6.99 30.22 -27.72
C CYS A 291 6.96 30.07 -29.26
N ARG A 292 7.12 28.84 -29.77
CA ARG A 292 6.98 28.52 -31.20
C ARG A 292 5.52 28.32 -31.60
N VAL A 293 4.71 27.72 -30.72
CA VAL A 293 3.32 27.31 -30.99
C VAL A 293 2.37 28.49 -30.92
N MET A 294 2.53 29.40 -29.96
CA MET A 294 1.65 30.56 -29.75
C MET A 294 2.45 31.86 -29.89
N GLY A 295 2.35 32.49 -31.06
CA GLY A 295 3.20 33.65 -31.40
C GLY A 295 2.93 34.96 -30.64
N ASN A 296 1.87 35.01 -29.82
CA ASN A 296 1.46 36.19 -29.05
C ASN A 296 1.53 35.96 -27.53
N LEU A 297 2.41 35.07 -27.08
CA LEU A 297 2.72 34.91 -25.65
C LEU A 297 3.60 36.07 -25.14
N CYS A 298 3.53 36.34 -23.84
CA CYS A 298 4.36 37.36 -23.16
C CYS A 298 4.24 38.77 -23.78
N VAL A 299 3.04 39.36 -23.79
CA VAL A 299 2.87 40.78 -24.17
C VAL A 299 3.82 41.64 -23.33
N ASN A 300 4.61 42.52 -23.97
CA ASN A 300 5.67 43.32 -23.32
C ASN A 300 6.85 42.53 -22.72
N GLY A 301 7.10 41.30 -23.19
CA GLY A 301 8.25 40.48 -22.80
C GLY A 301 8.84 39.65 -23.95
N GLN A 302 9.78 38.78 -23.59
CA GLN A 302 10.34 37.72 -24.44
C GLN A 302 9.98 36.36 -23.83
N CYS A 303 9.44 35.46 -24.65
CA CYS A 303 9.09 34.10 -24.25
C CYS A 303 10.34 33.20 -24.18
N VAL A 304 10.41 32.37 -23.15
CA VAL A 304 11.44 31.36 -22.94
C VAL A 304 10.77 30.03 -22.61
N ASN A 305 10.96 29.04 -23.48
CA ASN A 305 10.43 27.69 -23.29
C ASN A 305 11.09 27.00 -22.06
N SER A 306 10.31 26.26 -21.28
CA SER A 306 10.80 25.43 -20.18
C SER A 306 10.07 24.08 -20.15
N LEU A 307 10.53 23.12 -19.35
CA LEU A 307 9.91 21.80 -19.37
C LEU A 307 8.50 21.84 -18.77
N GLY A 308 7.49 21.54 -19.58
CA GLY A 308 6.08 21.46 -19.25
C GLY A 308 5.37 22.82 -19.13
N SER A 309 6.03 23.91 -19.46
CA SER A 309 5.50 25.29 -19.43
C SER A 309 6.50 26.25 -20.07
N TYR A 310 6.13 27.50 -20.32
CA TYR A 310 7.07 28.59 -20.63
C TYR A 310 7.21 29.61 -19.49
N SER A 311 8.17 30.52 -19.62
CA SER A 311 8.36 31.68 -18.77
C SER A 311 8.57 32.96 -19.59
N CYS A 312 8.16 34.11 -19.06
CA CYS A 312 8.33 35.40 -19.71
C CYS A 312 9.45 36.21 -19.07
N VAL A 313 10.41 36.67 -19.89
CA VAL A 313 11.39 37.68 -19.49
C VAL A 313 10.83 39.05 -19.88
N CYS A 314 10.38 39.81 -18.89
CA CYS A 314 9.70 41.08 -19.11
C CYS A 314 10.64 42.22 -19.49
N LYS A 315 10.16 43.13 -20.33
CA LYS A 315 10.89 44.38 -20.64
C LYS A 315 10.90 45.28 -19.41
N THR A 316 11.82 46.23 -19.38
CA THR A 316 11.90 47.25 -18.31
C THR A 316 10.55 47.94 -18.09
N GLY A 317 10.14 48.11 -16.84
CA GLY A 317 8.83 48.66 -16.45
C GLY A 317 7.72 47.60 -16.33
N TYR A 318 8.03 46.33 -16.55
CA TYR A 318 7.11 45.21 -16.37
C TYR A 318 7.70 44.15 -15.45
N THR A 319 6.84 43.46 -14.71
CA THR A 319 7.19 42.33 -13.85
C THR A 319 6.37 41.11 -14.23
N THR A 320 6.83 39.92 -13.84
CA THR A 320 6.09 38.68 -14.09
C THR A 320 4.90 38.55 -13.14
N ASP A 321 3.79 38.00 -13.64
CA ASP A 321 2.69 37.55 -12.78
C ASP A 321 3.11 36.36 -11.88
N ILE A 322 2.27 35.97 -10.91
CA ILE A 322 2.51 34.85 -10.00
C ILE A 322 2.81 33.52 -10.70
N THR A 323 2.31 33.34 -11.93
CA THR A 323 2.53 32.15 -12.77
C THR A 323 3.82 32.23 -13.58
N GLY A 324 4.45 33.40 -13.70
CA GLY A 324 5.64 33.60 -14.55
C GLY A 324 5.36 33.69 -16.05
N THR A 325 4.10 33.59 -16.48
CA THR A 325 3.69 33.44 -17.89
C THR A 325 3.11 34.70 -18.53
N LEU A 326 3.03 35.80 -17.78
CA LEU A 326 2.57 37.10 -18.25
C LEU A 326 3.47 38.21 -17.71
N CYS A 327 3.68 39.25 -18.52
CA CYS A 327 4.31 40.48 -18.08
C CYS A 327 3.23 41.51 -17.76
N VAL A 328 3.11 41.83 -16.48
CA VAL A 328 2.20 42.85 -15.97
C VAL A 328 2.97 44.12 -15.68
N ASP A 329 2.29 45.25 -15.82
CA ASP A 329 2.85 46.56 -15.51
C ASP A 329 3.37 46.61 -14.08
N MET A 330 4.61 47.07 -13.91
CA MET A 330 5.27 47.10 -12.62
C MET A 330 4.97 48.45 -11.96
N ASP A 331 4.08 48.48 -10.97
CA ASP A 331 3.79 49.73 -10.25
C ASP A 331 5.02 50.20 -9.45
N GLU A 332 5.78 51.14 -10.01
CA GLU A 332 6.97 51.67 -9.36
C GLU A 332 6.62 52.62 -8.21
N CYS A 333 5.38 53.13 -8.14
CA CYS A 333 4.94 54.04 -7.07
C CYS A 333 4.79 53.33 -5.72
N VAL A 334 4.57 52.01 -5.73
CA VAL A 334 4.46 51.18 -4.51
C VAL A 334 5.77 50.49 -4.14
N GLN A 335 6.80 50.58 -4.98
CA GLN A 335 8.11 49.97 -4.72
C GLN A 335 9.00 50.83 -3.81
N ALA A 336 9.95 50.17 -3.15
CA ALA A 336 10.96 50.80 -2.31
C ALA A 336 12.36 50.59 -2.93
N PRO A 337 13.11 51.66 -3.22
CA PRO A 337 12.84 53.07 -2.92
C PRO A 337 11.80 53.71 -3.87
N LYS A 338 10.97 54.62 -3.33
CA LYS A 338 9.94 55.32 -4.12
C LYS A 338 10.60 56.23 -5.17
N PRO A 339 10.13 56.21 -6.42
CA PRO A 339 10.80 56.91 -7.51
C PRO A 339 10.50 58.41 -7.59
N CYS A 340 9.38 58.88 -7.01
CA CYS A 340 8.99 60.30 -6.96
C CYS A 340 9.02 60.83 -5.53
N ASN A 341 9.40 62.10 -5.36
CA ASN A 341 9.44 62.74 -4.04
C ASN A 341 8.05 63.17 -3.50
N PHE A 342 7.06 63.38 -4.37
CA PHE A 342 5.73 63.89 -3.98
C PHE A 342 4.58 63.04 -4.51
N ILE A 343 4.13 63.30 -5.75
CA ILE A 343 2.99 62.58 -6.36
C ILE A 343 3.53 61.66 -7.45
N CYS A 344 3.26 60.37 -7.32
CA CYS A 344 3.57 59.35 -8.31
C CYS A 344 2.26 58.81 -8.89
N LYS A 345 2.18 58.73 -10.22
CA LYS A 345 1.07 58.12 -10.94
C LYS A 345 1.62 56.99 -11.82
N ASN A 346 1.19 55.77 -11.56
CA ASN A 346 1.56 54.62 -12.38
C ASN A 346 0.95 54.73 -13.79
N THR A 347 1.70 54.30 -14.80
CA THR A 347 1.32 54.31 -16.23
C THR A 347 1.80 53.02 -16.90
N GLU A 348 1.23 52.61 -18.03
CA GLU A 348 1.62 51.34 -18.65
C GLU A 348 3.10 51.36 -19.12
N GLY A 349 3.93 50.56 -18.44
CA GLY A 349 5.37 50.40 -18.63
C GLY A 349 6.24 51.47 -17.97
N SER A 350 5.68 52.37 -17.15
CA SER A 350 6.43 53.43 -16.48
C SER A 350 5.62 54.18 -15.41
N TYR A 351 6.19 55.22 -14.81
CA TYR A 351 5.50 56.10 -13.87
C TYR A 351 5.68 57.57 -14.23
N LEU A 352 4.72 58.40 -13.82
CA LEU A 352 4.76 59.85 -13.98
C LEU A 352 4.80 60.54 -12.62
N CYS A 353 5.83 61.36 -12.38
CA CYS A 353 5.90 62.23 -11.22
C CYS A 353 5.21 63.57 -11.49
N SER A 354 4.46 64.07 -10.51
CA SER A 354 3.88 65.41 -10.56
C SER A 354 4.08 66.17 -9.24
N CYS A 355 4.05 67.50 -9.33
CA CYS A 355 4.29 68.38 -8.19
C CYS A 355 2.99 69.01 -7.69
N PRO A 356 2.85 69.21 -6.36
CA PRO A 356 1.76 69.99 -5.80
C PRO A 356 1.84 71.46 -6.24
N ARG A 357 0.72 72.19 -6.10
CA ARG A 357 0.60 73.60 -6.55
C ARG A 357 1.69 74.49 -5.94
N GLY A 358 2.31 75.34 -6.78
CA GLY A 358 3.40 76.25 -6.39
C GLY A 358 4.81 75.66 -6.54
N TYR A 359 4.93 74.44 -7.07
CA TYR A 359 6.20 73.78 -7.34
C TYR A 359 6.28 73.30 -8.79
N ILE A 360 7.45 73.47 -9.42
CA ILE A 360 7.75 72.99 -10.77
C ILE A 360 8.58 71.70 -10.70
N LEU A 361 8.30 70.75 -11.60
CA LEU A 361 9.09 69.52 -11.73
C LEU A 361 10.49 69.90 -12.24
N GLN A 362 11.53 69.39 -11.58
CA GLN A 362 12.91 69.64 -11.95
C GLN A 362 13.31 68.84 -13.19
N GLU A 363 14.47 69.16 -13.79
CA GLU A 363 15.00 68.46 -14.98
C GLU A 363 15.26 66.97 -14.74
N ASP A 364 15.36 66.54 -13.48
CA ASP A 364 15.50 65.15 -13.08
C ASP A 364 14.20 64.33 -13.25
N GLY A 365 13.06 64.98 -13.52
CA GLY A 365 11.76 64.36 -13.68
C GLY A 365 11.19 63.72 -12.40
N LYS A 366 11.84 63.91 -11.24
CA LYS A 366 11.53 63.19 -9.98
C LYS A 366 11.37 64.11 -8.77
N SER A 367 12.01 65.27 -8.80
CA SER A 367 12.02 66.26 -7.71
C SER A 367 11.21 67.51 -8.06
N CYS A 368 10.67 68.16 -7.04
CA CYS A 368 9.91 69.40 -7.19
C CYS A 368 10.71 70.57 -6.62
N ARG A 369 10.75 71.71 -7.32
CA ARG A 369 11.34 72.97 -6.85
C ARG A 369 10.25 74.02 -6.65
N GLY A 370 10.24 74.69 -5.50
CA GLY A 370 9.24 75.73 -5.22
C GLY A 370 9.46 76.96 -6.10
N GLU A 371 8.37 77.56 -6.59
CA GLU A 371 8.42 78.90 -7.17
C GLU A 371 8.61 79.92 -6.03
N THR A 372 9.69 80.71 -6.10
CA THR A 372 9.86 81.86 -5.21
C THR A 372 8.82 82.93 -5.56
N HIS A 373 7.75 83.03 -4.78
CA HIS A 373 6.84 84.17 -4.84
C HIS A 373 7.63 85.47 -4.63
N ARG A 374 7.78 86.28 -5.69
CA ARG A 374 8.17 87.69 -5.58
C ARG A 374 7.08 88.42 -4.80
N HIS A 375 7.34 88.69 -3.52
CA HIS A 375 6.55 89.63 -2.74
C HIS A 375 6.87 91.04 -3.27
N THR A 376 6.03 91.61 -4.14
CA THR A 376 6.07 93.05 -4.41
C THR A 376 5.55 93.76 -3.17
N GLN A 377 6.45 94.21 -2.30
CA GLN A 377 6.15 95.28 -1.36
C GLN A 377 5.96 96.57 -2.16
N GLN A 378 4.70 96.97 -2.34
CA GLN A 378 4.36 98.37 -2.57
C GLN A 378 4.39 99.07 -1.20
N HIS A 379 5.29 100.03 -1.04
CA HIS A 379 5.14 101.09 -0.05
C HIS A 379 4.91 102.40 -0.80
N THR A 380 3.73 102.96 -0.55
CA THR A 380 3.27 104.33 -0.84
C THR A 380 4.20 105.39 -0.30
#